data_AF-A0A1Q9NXG1-F1
#
_entry.id   AF-A0A1Q9NXG1-F1
#
_cell.length_a   1.000
_cell.length_b   1.000
_cell.length_c   1.000
_cell.angle_alpha   90.00
_cell.angle_beta   90.00
_cell.angle_gamma   90.00
#
_symmetry.space_group_name_H-M   'P 1'
#
loop_
_entity.id
_entity.type
_entity.pdbx_description
1 polymer ?
#
loop_
_entity_poly.entity_id
_entity_poly.type
_entity_poly.pdbx_seq_one_letter_code
_entity_poly.pdbx_strand_id
1 'polypeptide(L)'
;MNYMFDDDLRKFLGDDFALLNKPAIYLTKEEKWKILQAILFMFGAETEDNKIIVYESEDNEEKINQMKASIENMLKTTVEAKFDKETNRWILESTEFS
;
A
#
# COMPACT_ATOMS: atom_id res chain seq x y z
N MET A 1 15.07 14.83 5.88
CA MET A 1 14.27 13.98 4.97
C MET A 1 15.06 12.72 4.70
N ASN A 2 14.43 11.56 4.82
CA ASN A 2 15.06 10.24 4.69
C ASN A 2 15.52 10.02 3.24
N TYR A 3 16.80 10.31 2.95
CA TYR A 3 17.42 10.01 1.64
C TYR A 3 17.24 8.53 1.24
N MET A 4 17.17 7.63 2.23
CA MET A 4 17.01 6.19 2.02
C MET A 4 15.60 5.81 1.53
N PHE A 5 14.56 6.57 1.90
CA PHE A 5 13.17 6.29 1.52
C PHE A 5 12.91 6.63 0.05
N ASP A 6 13.39 7.79 -0.40
CA ASP A 6 13.22 8.23 -1.78
C ASP A 6 14.04 7.39 -2.77
N ASP A 7 15.24 6.94 -2.36
CA ASP A 7 16.09 6.09 -3.18
C ASP A 7 15.50 4.68 -3.40
N ASP A 8 14.92 4.07 -2.35
CA ASP A 8 14.30 2.75 -2.47
C ASP A 8 12.96 2.81 -3.23
N LEU A 9 12.16 3.87 -3.03
CA LEU A 9 11.01 4.16 -3.90
C LEU A 9 11.42 4.33 -5.36
N ARG A 10 12.47 5.12 -5.62
CA ARG A 10 12.94 5.38 -6.98
C ARG A 10 13.46 4.12 -7.65
N LYS A 11 14.14 3.24 -6.93
CA LYS A 11 14.55 1.93 -7.46
C LYS A 11 13.36 1.03 -7.78
N PHE A 12 12.35 0.98 -6.91
CA PHE A 12 11.17 0.14 -7.11
C PHE A 12 10.30 0.64 -8.26
N LEU A 13 10.01 1.93 -8.29
CA LEU A 13 9.13 2.55 -9.28
C LEU A 13 9.83 2.83 -10.61
N GLY A 14 11.15 3.04 -10.64
CA GLY A 14 11.87 3.42 -11.86
C GLY A 14 11.29 4.70 -12.48
N ASP A 15 10.89 4.62 -13.74
CA ASP A 15 10.25 5.74 -14.46
C ASP A 15 8.89 6.14 -13.87
N ASP A 16 8.19 5.19 -13.21
CA ASP A 16 6.92 5.43 -12.53
C ASP A 16 7.09 6.30 -11.26
N PHE A 17 8.33 6.61 -10.84
CA PHE A 17 8.58 7.53 -9.72
C PHE A 17 7.97 8.92 -9.97
N ALA A 18 7.87 9.34 -11.25
CA ALA A 18 7.21 10.59 -11.62
C ALA A 18 5.73 10.65 -11.21
N LEU A 19 5.06 9.49 -11.04
CA LEU A 19 3.66 9.41 -10.63
C LEU A 19 3.42 9.99 -9.24
N LEU A 20 4.42 10.00 -8.36
CA LEU A 20 4.31 10.60 -7.02
C LEU A 20 4.07 12.12 -7.06
N ASN A 21 4.41 12.77 -8.18
CA ASN A 21 4.17 14.21 -8.39
C ASN A 21 2.81 14.50 -9.06
N LYS A 22 2.11 13.46 -9.54
CA LYS A 22 0.83 13.58 -10.23
C LYS A 22 -0.30 13.61 -9.19
N PRO A 23 -1.22 14.60 -9.22
CA PRO A 23 -2.33 14.63 -8.28
C PRO A 23 -3.17 13.36 -8.35
N ALA A 24 -3.54 12.79 -7.19
CA ALA A 24 -4.17 11.48 -7.09
C ALA A 24 -5.48 11.32 -7.89
N ILE A 25 -6.20 12.42 -8.11
CA ILE A 25 -7.44 12.47 -8.92
C ILE A 25 -7.21 12.16 -10.41
N TYR A 26 -5.98 12.33 -10.91
CA TYR A 26 -5.62 12.06 -12.30
C TYR A 26 -4.91 10.73 -12.48
N LEU A 27 -4.66 10.00 -11.40
CA LEU A 27 -4.06 8.67 -11.47
C LEU A 27 -5.10 7.65 -11.95
N THR A 28 -4.69 6.84 -12.91
CA THR A 28 -5.43 5.64 -13.31
C THR A 28 -5.40 4.60 -12.19
N LYS A 29 -6.30 3.61 -12.27
CA LYS A 29 -6.33 2.47 -11.34
C LYS A 29 -4.98 1.76 -11.25
N GLU A 30 -4.33 1.51 -12.39
CA GLU A 30 -3.02 0.84 -12.45
C GLU A 30 -1.91 1.70 -11.81
N GLU A 31 -1.88 3.01 -12.09
CA GLU A 31 -0.91 3.93 -11.49
C GLU A 31 -1.07 4.00 -9.95
N LYS A 32 -2.31 4.07 -9.46
CA LYS A 32 -2.60 4.03 -8.02
C LYS A 32 -2.11 2.72 -7.40
N TRP A 33 -2.32 1.60 -8.08
CA TRP A 33 -1.88 0.29 -7.61
C TRP A 33 -0.35 0.19 -7.54
N LYS A 34 0.39 0.67 -8.54
CA LYS A 34 1.86 0.69 -8.51
C LYS A 34 2.41 1.52 -7.36
N ILE A 35 1.84 2.71 -7.12
CA ILE A 35 2.22 3.56 -5.97
C ILE A 35 1.95 2.83 -4.66
N LEU A 36 0.80 2.15 -4.56
CA LEU A 36 0.42 1.38 -3.38
C LEU A 36 1.40 0.25 -3.11
N GLN A 37 1.71 -0.57 -4.12
CA GLN A 37 2.69 -1.66 -4.05
C GLN A 37 4.06 -1.15 -3.56
N ALA A 38 4.54 -0.03 -4.12
CA ALA A 38 5.83 0.54 -3.74
C ALA A 38 5.87 1.00 -2.28
N ILE A 39 4.79 1.65 -1.81
CA ILE A 39 4.70 2.13 -0.43
C ILE A 39 4.63 0.97 0.56
N LEU A 40 3.83 -0.03 0.25
CA LEU A 40 3.63 -1.20 1.10
C LEU A 40 4.87 -2.10 1.16
N PHE A 41 5.57 -2.24 0.04
CA PHE A 41 6.86 -2.92 -0.01
C PHE A 41 7.84 -2.34 1.01
N MET A 42 7.87 -1.00 1.18
CA MET A 42 8.73 -0.36 2.18
C MET A 42 8.32 -0.64 3.62
N PHE A 43 7.05 -0.98 3.86
CA PHE A 43 6.57 -1.39 5.18
C PHE A 43 6.70 -2.91 5.41
N GLY A 44 7.37 -3.63 4.51
CA GLY A 44 7.53 -5.09 4.58
C GLY A 44 6.26 -5.87 4.25
N ALA A 45 5.30 -5.22 3.61
CA ALA A 45 4.09 -5.87 3.12
C ALA A 45 4.32 -6.41 1.70
N GLU A 46 3.65 -7.51 1.40
CA GLU A 46 3.63 -8.13 0.08
C GLU A 46 2.32 -7.81 -0.63
N THR A 47 2.31 -7.88 -1.96
CA THR A 47 1.08 -7.78 -2.73
C THR A 47 0.87 -9.04 -3.54
N GLU A 48 -0.30 -9.64 -3.44
CA GLU A 48 -0.72 -10.85 -4.17
C GLU A 48 -2.02 -10.52 -4.90
N ASP A 49 -1.98 -10.52 -6.23
CA ASP A 49 -3.06 -10.06 -7.10
C ASP A 49 -3.56 -8.65 -6.72
N ASN A 50 -4.73 -8.57 -6.07
CA ASN A 50 -5.39 -7.34 -5.61
C ASN A 50 -5.42 -7.22 -4.08
N LYS A 51 -4.58 -8.00 -3.40
CA LYS A 51 -4.48 -8.08 -1.94
C LYS A 51 -3.13 -7.58 -1.49
N ILE A 52 -3.13 -7.02 -0.31
CA ILE A 52 -1.94 -6.57 0.40
C ILE A 52 -1.82 -7.42 1.65
N ILE A 53 -0.70 -8.10 1.78
CA ILE A 53 -0.40 -9.00 2.87
C ILE A 53 0.57 -8.31 3.81
N VAL A 54 0.15 -8.07 5.04
CA VAL A 54 0.97 -7.43 6.07
C VAL A 54 1.27 -8.45 7.17
N TYR A 55 2.56 -8.75 7.34
CA TYR A 55 3.07 -9.75 8.30
C TYR A 55 3.18 -9.15 9.71
N GLU A 56 2.05 -8.86 10.32
CA GLU A 56 1.93 -8.28 11.66
C GLU A 56 1.00 -9.13 12.54
N SER A 57 1.20 -9.10 13.86
CA SER A 57 0.34 -9.80 14.81
C SER A 57 -1.06 -9.18 14.90
N GLU A 58 -2.04 -9.94 15.41
CA GLU A 58 -3.41 -9.45 15.65
C GLU A 58 -3.42 -8.23 16.59
N ASP A 59 -2.53 -8.19 17.58
CA ASP A 59 -2.42 -7.10 18.56
C ASP A 59 -2.00 -5.75 17.94
N ASN A 60 -1.48 -5.75 16.71
CA ASN A 60 -1.07 -4.55 15.98
C ASN A 60 -2.20 -3.93 15.13
N GLU A 61 -3.47 -4.22 15.44
CA GLU A 61 -4.65 -3.69 14.75
C GLU A 61 -4.62 -2.16 14.59
N GLU A 62 -4.18 -1.41 15.61
CA GLU A 62 -4.09 0.05 15.53
C GLU A 62 -3.14 0.50 14.41
N LYS A 63 -1.97 -0.13 14.30
CA LYS A 63 -0.98 0.14 13.24
C LYS A 63 -1.57 -0.15 11.87
N ILE A 64 -2.31 -1.25 11.74
CA ILE A 64 -2.97 -1.63 10.49
C ILE A 64 -4.07 -0.63 10.11
N ASN A 65 -4.87 -0.18 11.07
CA ASN A 65 -5.90 0.84 10.84
C ASN A 65 -5.31 2.20 10.43
N GLN A 66 -4.15 2.58 10.99
CA GLN A 66 -3.42 3.78 10.57
C GLN A 66 -2.87 3.65 9.14
N MET A 67 -2.30 2.48 8.81
CA MET A 67 -1.81 2.18 7.45
C MET A 67 -2.96 2.25 6.44
N LYS A 68 -4.08 1.59 6.75
CA LYS A 68 -5.32 1.63 5.97
C LYS A 68 -5.75 3.08 5.71
N ALA A 69 -5.94 3.88 6.76
CA ALA A 69 -6.38 5.28 6.61
C ALA A 69 -5.42 6.13 5.77
N SER A 70 -4.11 5.87 5.87
CA SER A 70 -3.09 6.56 5.08
C SER A 70 -3.23 6.23 3.58
N ILE A 71 -3.45 4.95 3.25
CA ILE A 71 -3.69 4.49 1.87
C ILE A 71 -4.95 5.11 1.30
N GLU A 72 -6.06 5.04 2.05
CA GLU A 72 -7.36 5.59 1.64
C GLU A 72 -7.27 7.10 1.36
N ASN A 73 -6.58 7.85 2.23
CA ASN A 73 -6.41 9.29 2.05
C ASN A 73 -5.53 9.63 0.85
N MET A 74 -4.44 8.90 0.65
CA MET A 74 -3.46 9.14 -0.41
C MET A 74 -4.03 8.82 -1.80
N LEU A 75 -4.69 7.67 -1.94
CA LEU A 75 -5.17 7.18 -3.24
C LEU A 75 -6.63 7.53 -3.50
N LYS A 76 -7.31 8.13 -2.52
CA LYS A 76 -8.75 8.43 -2.55
C LYS A 76 -9.55 7.18 -2.88
N THR A 77 -9.28 6.12 -2.14
CA THR A 77 -9.90 4.79 -2.31
C THR A 77 -10.40 4.25 -0.97
N THR A 78 -11.18 3.17 -1.00
CA THR A 78 -11.61 2.43 0.20
C THR A 78 -10.82 1.13 0.33
N VAL A 79 -10.33 0.83 1.53
CA VAL A 79 -9.57 -0.39 1.83
C VAL A 79 -10.22 -1.12 3.01
N GLU A 80 -10.48 -2.40 2.84
CA GLU A 80 -10.88 -3.29 3.91
C GLU A 80 -9.65 -3.98 4.49
N ALA A 81 -9.63 -4.20 5.80
CA ALA A 81 -8.55 -4.92 6.48
C ALA A 81 -9.18 -6.08 7.26
N LYS A 82 -8.62 -7.28 7.09
CA LYS A 82 -9.07 -8.49 7.78
C LYS A 82 -7.86 -9.27 8.29
N PHE A 83 -7.89 -9.68 9.55
CA PHE A 83 -6.90 -10.59 10.09
C PHE A 83 -7.24 -12.04 9.71
N ASP A 84 -6.29 -12.74 9.09
CA ASP A 84 -6.36 -14.17 8.82
C ASP A 84 -5.61 -14.93 9.93
N LYS A 85 -6.37 -15.66 10.76
CA LYS A 85 -5.81 -16.45 11.87
C LYS A 85 -5.10 -17.72 11.40
N GLU A 86 -5.43 -18.26 10.23
CA GLU A 86 -4.80 -19.49 9.73
C GLU A 86 -3.35 -19.23 9.30
N THR A 87 -3.14 -18.07 8.67
CA THR A 87 -1.83 -17.66 8.16
C THR A 87 -1.15 -16.59 9.02
N ASN A 88 -1.79 -16.18 10.12
CA ASN A 88 -1.32 -15.19 11.09
C ASN A 88 -0.80 -13.90 10.42
N ARG A 89 -1.63 -13.34 9.53
CA ARG A 89 -1.30 -12.13 8.76
C ARG A 89 -2.53 -11.28 8.51
N TRP A 90 -2.32 -10.00 8.30
CA TRP A 90 -3.37 -9.07 7.89
C TRP A 90 -3.49 -9.04 6.37
N ILE A 91 -4.72 -9.07 5.87
CA ILE A 91 -5.06 -8.96 4.45
C ILE A 91 -5.81 -7.65 4.26
N LEU A 92 -5.25 -6.76 3.46
CA LEU A 92 -5.86 -5.52 3.04
C LEU A 92 -6.33 -5.66 1.59
N GLU A 93 -7.61 -5.36 1.33
CA GLU A 93 -8.23 -5.50 0.02
C GLU A 93 -8.94 -4.21 -0.36
N SER A 94 -8.94 -3.86 -1.65
CA SER A 94 -9.74 -2.75 -2.16
C SER A 94 -10.56 -3.21 -3.35
N THR A 95 -11.86 -2.95 -3.29
CA THR A 95 -12.81 -3.24 -4.37
C THR A 95 -12.53 -2.44 -5.63
N GLU A 96 -11.81 -1.32 -5.52
CA GLU A 96 -11.38 -0.53 -6.67
C GLU A 96 -10.20 -1.17 -7.42
N PHE A 97 -9.42 -2.04 -6.77
CA PHE A 97 -8.32 -2.76 -7.41
C PHE A 97 -8.71 -4.14 -7.96
N SER A 98 -9.82 -4.71 -7.46
CA SER A 98 -10.45 -5.96 -7.93
C SER A 98 -10.91 -5.98 -9.39
#